data_AF-A0A1R1XBT5-F1
#
_entry.id   AF-A0A1R1XBT5-F1
#
_cell.length_a   1.000
_cell.length_b   1.000
_cell.length_c   1.000
_cell.angle_alpha   90.00
_cell.angle_beta   90.00
_cell.angle_gamma   90.00
#
_symmetry.space_group_name_H-M   'P 1'
#
loop_
_entity.id
_entity.type
_entity.pdbx_description
1 polymer ?
#
loop_
_entity_poly.entity_id
_entity_poly.type
_entity_poly.pdbx_seq_one_letter_code
_entity_poly.pdbx_strand_id
1 'polypeptide(L)'
;MDISPIIEYFREIGDNEQLNIKSLTSKTCWLLAVCVFMRTSVIHRIDDAQTTTIDGTLKLVIVAPKEKCKGHPIIRPCEISCRAEKILCPVEAYRVYRSS
;
A
#
# COMPACT_ATOMS: atom_id res chain seq x y z
N MET A 1 0.60 -19.50 7.68
CA MET A 1 0.19 -19.38 6.27
C MET A 1 1.47 -19.23 5.48
N ASP A 2 1.69 -20.11 4.51
CA ASP A 2 2.85 -20.01 3.62
C ASP A 2 2.57 -18.93 2.56
N ILE A 3 3.46 -17.95 2.46
CA ILE A 3 3.39 -16.84 1.50
C ILE A 3 4.44 -16.96 0.40
N SER A 4 5.22 -18.04 0.38
CA SER A 4 6.26 -18.27 -0.62
C SER A 4 5.72 -18.26 -2.07
N PRO A 5 4.57 -18.89 -2.39
CA PRO A 5 4.07 -18.92 -3.77
C PRO A 5 3.77 -17.54 -4.36
N ILE A 6 3.27 -16.62 -3.54
CA ILE A 6 2.93 -15.26 -4.01
C ILE A 6 4.17 -14.37 -4.08
N ILE A 7 5.17 -14.60 -3.23
CA ILE A 7 6.48 -13.95 -3.34
C ILE A 7 7.17 -14.37 -4.64
N GLU A 8 7.16 -15.67 -4.97
CA GLU A 8 7.71 -16.20 -6.22
C GLU A 8 6.96 -15.63 -7.43
N TYR A 9 5.63 -15.61 -7.40
CA TYR A 9 4.82 -14.96 -8.43
C TYR A 9 5.19 -13.49 -8.63
N PHE A 10 5.39 -12.72 -7.55
CA PHE A 10 5.81 -11.32 -7.67
C PHE A 10 7.20 -11.13 -8.27
N ARG A 11 8.09 -12.10 -8.07
CA ARG A 11 9.42 -12.13 -8.71
C ARG A 11 9.31 -12.49 -10.19
N GLU A 12 8.40 -13.40 -10.55
CA GLU A 12 8.17 -13.83 -11.93
C GLU A 12 7.55 -12.72 -12.80
N ILE A 13 6.54 -12.00 -12.30
CA ILE A 13 5.91 -10.90 -13.04
C ILE A 13 6.80 -9.65 -13.18
N GLY A 14 7.92 -9.59 -12.44
CA GLY A 14 8.96 -8.58 -12.59
C GLY A 14 8.65 -7.21 -11.99
N ASP A 15 9.25 -6.19 -12.60
CA ASP A 15 9.30 -4.82 -12.09
C ASP A 15 7.95 -4.11 -12.13
N ASN A 16 7.69 -3.30 -11.11
CA ASN A 16 6.41 -2.59 -10.96
C ASN A 16 6.08 -1.67 -12.14
N GLU A 17 7.09 -1.07 -12.76
CA GLU A 17 6.94 -0.15 -13.91
C GLU A 17 6.49 -0.85 -15.21
N GLN A 18 6.67 -2.17 -15.29
CA GLN A 18 6.31 -2.97 -16.47
C GLN A 18 4.92 -3.62 -16.33
N LEU A 19 4.32 -3.55 -15.15
CA LEU A 19 3.01 -4.15 -14.88
C LEU A 19 1.88 -3.26 -15.44
N ASN A 20 0.86 -3.90 -16.00
CA ASN A 20 -0.39 -3.21 -16.28
C ASN A 20 -1.06 -2.73 -14.99
N ILE A 21 -1.92 -1.71 -15.09
CA ILE A 21 -2.56 -1.09 -13.93
C ILE A 21 -3.34 -2.07 -13.04
N LYS A 22 -3.97 -3.11 -13.61
CA LYS A 22 -4.72 -4.10 -12.82
C LYS A 22 -3.78 -4.95 -11.97
N SER A 23 -2.73 -5.50 -12.59
CA SER A 23 -1.70 -6.28 -11.90
C SER A 23 -0.97 -5.44 -10.85
N LEU A 24 -0.64 -4.18 -11.17
CA LEU A 24 0.00 -3.25 -10.25
C LEU A 24 -0.90 -2.91 -9.06
N THR A 25 -2.19 -2.66 -9.30
CA THR A 25 -3.18 -2.40 -8.24
C THR A 25 -3.31 -3.62 -7.31
N SER A 26 -3.46 -4.82 -7.87
CA SER A 26 -3.57 -6.05 -7.08
C SER A 26 -2.31 -6.32 -6.24
N LYS A 27 -1.12 -6.15 -6.83
CA LYS A 27 0.16 -6.30 -6.14
C LYS A 27 0.29 -5.30 -5.00
N THR A 28 -0.02 -4.02 -5.26
CA THR A 28 0.04 -2.95 -4.26
C THR A 28 -0.93 -3.22 -3.10
N CYS A 29 -2.18 -3.58 -3.38
CA CYS A 29 -3.17 -3.93 -2.37
C CYS A 29 -2.72 -5.12 -1.51
N TRP A 30 -2.15 -6.16 -2.12
CA TRP A 30 -1.65 -7.32 -1.40
C TRP A 30 -0.47 -6.96 -0.49
N LEU A 31 0.51 -6.19 -0.99
CA LEU A 31 1.66 -5.73 -0.20
C LEU A 31 1.22 -4.85 0.98
N LEU A 32 0.26 -3.95 0.78
CA LEU A 32 -0.32 -3.16 1.88
C LEU A 32 -1.04 -4.04 2.91
N ALA A 33 -1.78 -5.05 2.46
CA ALA A 33 -2.47 -5.97 3.36
C ALA A 33 -1.48 -6.78 4.21
N VAL A 34 -0.38 -7.25 3.63
CA VAL A 34 0.58 -8.14 4.30
C VAL A 34 1.61 -7.38 5.12
N CYS A 35 2.23 -6.33 4.58
CA CYS A 35 3.26 -5.57 5.29
C CYS A 35 2.70 -4.74 6.45
N VAL A 36 1.42 -4.37 6.37
CA VAL A 36 0.80 -3.39 7.28
C VAL A 36 -0.39 -3.98 8.02
N PHE A 37 -0.68 -5.27 7.79
CA PHE A 37 -1.83 -5.98 8.35
C PHE A 37 -3.16 -5.27 8.07
N MET A 38 -3.26 -4.56 6.94
CA MET A 38 -4.47 -3.83 6.58
C MET A 38 -5.55 -4.79 6.07
N ARG A 39 -6.76 -4.62 6.61
CA ARG A 39 -7.95 -5.27 6.07
C ARG A 39 -8.40 -4.54 4.81
N THR A 40 -9.10 -5.22 3.91
CA THR A 40 -9.67 -4.63 2.69
C THR A 40 -10.51 -3.38 2.97
N SER A 41 -11.27 -3.37 4.07
CA SER A 41 -12.07 -2.20 4.49
C SER A 41 -11.23 -1.00 4.93
N VAL A 42 -9.98 -1.21 5.34
CA VAL A 42 -9.02 -0.15 5.67
C VAL A 42 -8.38 0.36 4.39
N ILE A 43 -7.99 -0.52 3.47
CA ILE A 43 -7.39 -0.16 2.17
C ILE A 43 -8.35 0.73 1.36
N HIS A 44 -9.64 0.38 1.31
CA HIS A 44 -10.66 1.19 0.64
C HIS A 44 -10.85 2.59 1.27
N ARG A 45 -10.33 2.82 2.49
CA ARG A 45 -10.45 4.09 3.22
C ARG A 45 -9.17 4.89 3.25
N ILE A 46 -8.15 4.45 2.52
CA ILE A 46 -6.96 5.24 2.30
C ILE A 46 -7.36 6.45 1.46
N ASP A 47 -7.08 7.64 1.98
CA ASP A 47 -7.18 8.89 1.25
C ASP A 47 -5.91 9.04 0.42
N ASP A 48 -6.02 8.74 -0.88
CA ASP A 48 -4.91 8.80 -1.83
C ASP A 48 -4.38 10.23 -2.00
N ALA A 49 -5.25 11.23 -1.92
CA ALA A 49 -4.87 12.64 -2.07
C ALA A 49 -4.04 13.16 -0.90
N GLN A 50 -4.29 12.66 0.32
CA GLN A 50 -3.53 13.01 1.51
C GLN A 50 -2.35 12.07 1.79
N THR A 51 -2.28 10.94 1.09
CA THR A 51 -1.18 9.97 1.25
C THR A 51 0.10 10.50 0.60
N THR A 52 1.20 10.47 1.36
CA THR A 52 2.48 11.04 0.91
C THR A 52 3.60 10.01 0.95
N THR A 53 4.59 10.18 0.08
CA THR A 53 5.83 9.39 0.08
C THR A 53 6.98 10.35 0.31
N ILE A 54 7.69 10.19 1.42
CA ILE A 54 8.77 11.09 1.86
C ILE A 54 9.94 10.22 2.29
N ASP A 55 11.13 10.43 1.71
CA ASP A 55 12.37 9.74 2.07
C ASP A 55 12.26 8.21 2.17
N GLY A 56 11.61 7.58 1.18
CA GLY A 56 11.41 6.13 1.16
C GLY A 56 10.41 5.61 2.19
N THR A 57 9.64 6.51 2.81
CA THR A 57 8.55 6.18 3.74
C THR A 57 7.20 6.58 3.12
N LEU A 58 6.27 5.62 3.09
CA LEU A 58 4.87 5.84 2.71
C LEU A 58 4.05 6.18 3.94
N LYS A 59 3.43 7.36 3.95
CA LYS A 59 2.52 7.83 5.01
C LYS A 59 1.08 7.77 4.50
N LEU A 60 0.41 6.69 4.86
CA LEU A 60 -0.99 6.44 4.50
C LEU A 60 -1.91 7.21 5.43
N VAL A 61 -2.88 7.91 4.86
CA VAL A 61 -3.93 8.60 5.61
C VAL A 61 -5.20 7.76 5.52
N ILE A 62 -5.62 7.15 6.63
CA ILE A 62 -6.83 6.31 6.67
C ILE A 62 -7.96 7.09 7.33
N VAL A 63 -9.09 7.24 6.63
CA VAL A 63 -10.28 7.94 7.14
C VAL A 63 -11.23 6.94 7.82
N ALA A 64 -11.40 7.04 9.13
CA ALA A 64 -12.34 6.18 9.86
C ALA A 64 -13.81 6.55 9.56
N PRO A 65 -14.71 5.57 9.38
CA PRO A 65 -16.07 5.80 8.87
C PRO A 65 -17.05 6.41 9.88
N LYS A 66 -16.84 6.21 11.19
CA LYS A 66 -17.86 6.45 12.23
C LYS A 66 -17.34 7.08 13.50
N GLU A 67 -16.03 7.12 13.70
CA GLU A 67 -15.45 7.76 14.86
C GLU A 67 -15.22 9.23 14.51
N LYS A 68 -16.02 10.11 15.10
CA LYS A 68 -15.79 11.55 15.07
C LYS A 68 -15.12 11.94 16.38
N CYS A 69 -13.85 12.31 16.35
CA CYS A 69 -13.23 12.96 17.49
C CYS A 69 -13.58 14.45 17.39
N LYS A 70 -14.42 14.95 18.32
CA LYS A 70 -14.86 16.36 18.33
C LYS A 70 -15.50 16.81 17.00
N GLY A 71 -16.28 15.95 16.35
CA GLY A 71 -16.99 16.27 15.10
C GLY A 71 -16.20 16.03 13.80
N HIS A 72 -14.89 15.77 13.87
CA HIS A 72 -14.04 15.52 12.69
C HIS A 72 -13.77 14.02 12.50
N PRO A 73 -13.70 13.52 11.25
CA PRO A 73 -13.30 12.13 10.99
C PRO A 73 -11.95 11.83 11.65
N ILE A 74 -11.84 10.71 12.36
CA ILE A 74 -10.54 10.28 12.90
C ILE A 74 -9.65 9.84 11.74
N ILE A 75 -8.55 10.57 11.57
CA ILE A 75 -7.45 10.21 10.68
C ILE A 75 -6.51 9.30 11.46
N ARG A 76 -6.23 8.11 10.91
CA ARG A 76 -5.22 7.20 11.43
C ARG A 76 -4.04 7.19 10.47
N PRO A 77 -2.94 7.92 10.78
CA PRO A 77 -1.74 7.85 9.96
C PRO A 77 -1.08 6.47 10.13
N CYS A 78 -0.59 5.90 9.04
CA CYS A 78 0.21 4.70 9.06
C CYS A 78 1.48 4.93 8.24
N GLU A 79 2.64 4.73 8.86
CA GLU A 79 3.94 4.95 8.22
C GLU A 79 4.62 3.62 7.92
N ILE A 80 5.10 3.49 6.68
CA ILE A 80 5.74 2.27 6.18
C ILE A 80 7.06 2.68 5.55
N SER A 81 8.17 2.19 6.10
CA SER A 81 9.50 2.44 5.53
C SER A 81 9.89 1.30 4.58
N CYS A 82 10.48 1.65 3.45
CA CYS A 82 11.07 0.67 2.55
C CYS A 82 12.36 0.12 3.19
N ARG A 83 12.47 -1.21 3.34
CA ARG A 83 13.65 -1.83 3.97
C ARG A 83 14.16 -3.09 3.24
N ALA A 84 13.62 -3.39 2.05
CA ALA A 84 13.86 -4.65 1.35
C ALA A 84 13.85 -4.49 -0.19
N GLU A 85 13.88 -5.62 -0.91
CA GLU A 85 13.82 -5.74 -2.38
C GLU A 85 12.74 -4.83 -3.00
N LYS A 86 13.08 -4.06 -4.05
CA LYS A 86 12.15 -3.14 -4.74
C LYS A 86 10.87 -3.83 -5.22
N ILE A 87 10.99 -5.09 -5.67
CA ILE A 87 9.88 -5.91 -6.16
C ILE A 87 8.82 -6.16 -5.09
N LEU A 88 9.24 -6.27 -3.82
CA LEU A 88 8.38 -6.56 -2.67
C LEU A 88 8.17 -5.33 -1.78
N CYS A 89 8.70 -4.16 -2.17
CA CYS A 89 8.58 -2.97 -1.37
C CYS A 89 7.21 -2.30 -1.60
N PRO A 90 6.33 -2.20 -0.57
CA PRO A 90 5.03 -1.55 -0.71
C PRO A 90 5.15 -0.07 -1.09
N VAL A 91 6.20 0.61 -0.65
CA VAL A 91 6.47 2.02 -0.96
C VAL A 91 6.72 2.21 -2.45
N GLU A 92 7.55 1.36 -3.06
CA GLU A 92 7.84 1.40 -4.50
C GLU A 92 6.64 1.02 -5.34
N ALA A 93 5.91 -0.04 -4.96
CA ALA A 93 4.70 -0.43 -5.67
C ALA A 93 3.65 0.69 -5.67
N TYR A 94 3.43 1.33 -4.51
CA TYR A 94 2.50 2.46 -4.39
C TYR A 94 2.97 3.70 -5.17
N ARG A 95 4.28 3.99 -5.17
CA ARG A 95 4.86 5.09 -5.95
C ARG A 95 4.57 4.96 -7.45
N VAL A 96 4.80 3.76 -8.00
CA VAL A 96 4.52 3.48 -9.42
C VAL A 96 3.02 3.51 -9.69
N TYR A 97 2.20 2.94 -8.82
CA TYR A 97 0.74 2.99 -8.93
C TYR A 97 0.22 4.43 -9.03
N ARG A 98 0.70 5.33 -8.17
CA ARG A 98 0.29 6.74 -8.19
C ARG A 98 0.79 7.52 -9.40
N SER A 99 1.79 7.01 -10.10
CA SER A 99 2.39 7.63 -11.30
C SER A 99 1.85 7.06 -12.61
N SER A 100 0.98 6.04 -12.56
CA SER A 100 0.42 5.33 -13.72
C SER A 100 -0.88 5.95 -14.24
#